data_AF-Q6Y5J5-F1
#
_entry.id   AF-Q6Y5J5-F1
#
_cell.length_a   1.000
_cell.length_b   1.000
_cell.length_c   1.000
_cell.angle_alpha   90.00
_cell.angle_beta   90.00
_cell.angle_gamma   90.00
#
_symmetry.space_group_name_H-M   'P 1'
#
loop_
_entity.id
_entity.type
_entity.pdbx_description
1 polymer ?
#
loop_
_entity_poly.entity_id
_entity_poly.type
_entity_poly.pdbx_seq_one_letter_code
_entity_poly.pdbx_strand_id
1 'polypeptide(L)'
;MHSMIGRTEYQNVAGTRCPTDFVELPSILMEHFLNSREVLSLFHADSTASSSLPIGNQHEDPCHSIDTYTQIMLAALDQVYHSPAALGPGFDSTRELARLHEQKGLIPYVPGTSFQTQFGHLFGYGATYYSYLFDRAIASRVWKDVFSGSPLSRETGERYKQEVLRYGGGKDPWEMVSALLKAPELASGDAEA
;
A
#
# COMPACT_ATOMS: atom_id res chain seq x y z
N MET A 1 4.23 10.83 9.86
CA MET A 1 4.49 12.01 9.01
C MET A 1 3.21 12.59 8.41
N HIS A 2 2.44 11.81 7.64
CA HIS A 2 1.21 12.27 6.98
C HIS A 2 0.22 12.94 7.95
N SER A 3 -0.03 12.34 9.12
CA SER A 3 -0.89 12.93 10.17
C SER A 3 -0.47 14.34 10.63
N MET A 4 0.83 14.64 10.69
CA MET A 4 1.34 15.94 11.16
C MET A 4 1.36 17.01 10.07
N ILE A 5 1.58 16.59 8.81
CA ILE A 5 1.75 17.47 7.65
C ILE A 5 0.40 17.77 6.99
N GLY A 6 -0.51 16.80 6.95
CA GLY A 6 -1.87 16.90 6.37
C GLY A 6 -2.78 17.78 7.21
N ARG A 7 -2.51 19.08 7.21
CA ARG A 7 -3.23 20.09 7.98
C ARG A 7 -4.30 20.72 7.10
N THR A 8 -5.54 20.39 7.41
CA THR A 8 -6.72 20.88 6.70
C THR A 8 -7.54 21.77 7.64
N GLU A 9 -8.39 22.62 7.06
CA GLU A 9 -9.37 23.41 7.84
C GLU A 9 -10.45 22.51 8.46
N TYR A 10 -10.70 21.34 7.86
CA TYR A 10 -11.75 20.40 8.28
C TYR A 10 -11.17 19.13 8.88
N GLN A 11 -11.56 18.82 10.12
CA GLN A 11 -11.04 17.69 10.88
C GLN A 11 -11.28 16.33 10.21
N ASN A 12 -12.38 16.17 9.49
CA ASN A 12 -12.78 14.91 8.85
C ASN A 12 -11.89 14.51 7.66
N VAL A 13 -11.06 15.43 7.16
CA VAL A 13 -10.06 15.17 6.12
C VAL A 13 -8.63 15.47 6.57
N ALA A 14 -8.43 15.70 7.88
CA ALA A 14 -7.12 15.99 8.43
C ALA A 14 -6.28 14.72 8.60
N GLY A 15 -4.98 14.84 8.35
CA GLY A 15 -4.01 13.77 8.49
C GLY A 15 -4.25 12.63 7.50
N THR A 16 -4.40 11.41 8.00
CA THR A 16 -4.58 10.20 7.18
C THR A 16 -6.05 9.90 6.85
N ARG A 17 -6.95 10.87 7.00
CA ARG A 17 -8.37 10.71 6.67
C ARG A 17 -8.61 10.98 5.18
N CYS A 18 -8.08 10.11 4.34
CA CYS A 18 -8.17 10.13 2.88
C CYS A 18 -8.82 8.84 2.36
N PRO A 19 -9.08 8.71 1.05
CA PRO A 19 -9.57 7.46 0.46
C PRO A 19 -8.72 6.25 0.85
N THR A 20 -9.38 5.12 1.08
CA THR A 20 -8.74 3.90 1.62
C THR A 20 -7.76 3.25 0.65
N ASP A 21 -7.94 3.47 -0.64
CA ASP A 21 -7.08 3.09 -1.77
C ASP A 21 -5.98 4.12 -2.08
N PHE A 22 -5.66 4.95 -1.09
CA PHE A 22 -4.55 5.91 -1.12
C PHE A 22 -3.84 6.02 0.24
N VAL A 23 -4.53 5.71 1.33
CA VAL A 23 -4.06 5.99 2.70
C VAL A 23 -2.76 5.28 3.06
N GLU A 24 -2.47 4.12 2.46
CA GLU A 24 -1.25 3.34 2.74
C GLU A 24 -0.07 3.75 1.86
N LEU A 25 -0.30 4.47 0.75
CA LEU A 25 0.77 4.90 -0.14
C LEU A 25 1.89 5.63 0.62
N PRO A 26 1.62 6.59 1.52
CA PRO A 26 2.68 7.25 2.26
C PRO A 26 3.50 6.34 3.19
N SER A 27 2.89 5.33 3.82
CA SER A 27 3.59 4.35 4.66
C SER A 27 4.47 3.44 3.80
N ILE A 28 3.87 2.82 2.78
CA ILE A 28 4.56 1.88 1.89
C ILE A 28 5.70 2.57 1.14
N LEU A 29 5.52 3.81 0.70
CA LEU A 29 6.58 4.60 0.08
C LEU A 29 7.78 4.78 1.02
N MET A 30 7.55 4.99 2.33
CA MET A 30 8.65 5.13 3.29
C MET A 30 9.40 3.81 3.52
N GLU A 31 8.76 2.66 3.35
CA GLU A 31 9.45 1.35 3.42
C GLU A 31 10.49 1.21 2.32
N HIS A 32 10.23 1.73 1.11
CA HIS A 32 11.19 1.70 0.01
C HIS A 32 12.51 2.44 0.32
N PHE A 33 12.51 3.43 1.21
CA PHE A 33 13.73 4.14 1.59
C PHE A 33 14.72 3.21 2.31
N LEU A 34 14.27 2.13 2.94
CA LEU A 34 15.14 1.12 3.56
C LEU A 34 15.93 0.30 2.52
N ASN A 35 15.57 0.38 1.24
CA ASN A 35 16.33 -0.24 0.16
C ASN A 35 17.51 0.64 -0.30
N SER A 36 17.54 1.93 0.07
CA SER A 36 18.64 2.84 -0.28
C SER A 36 19.81 2.70 0.69
N ARG A 37 21.00 2.51 0.13
CA ARG A 37 22.25 2.50 0.89
C ARG A 37 22.54 3.85 1.53
N GLU A 38 22.26 4.95 0.82
CA GLU A 38 22.42 6.31 1.29
C GLU A 38 21.56 6.55 2.54
N VAL A 39 20.29 6.12 2.51
CA VAL A 39 19.40 6.22 3.66
C VAL A 39 19.90 5.36 4.82
N LEU A 40 20.23 4.09 4.57
CA LEU A 40 20.71 3.20 5.64
C LEU A 40 22.00 3.71 6.29
N SER A 41 22.85 4.40 5.53
CA SER A 41 24.09 4.98 6.06
C SER A 41 23.86 6.02 7.18
N LEU A 42 22.69 6.66 7.22
CA LEU A 42 22.32 7.61 8.28
C LEU A 42 22.17 6.97 9.66
N PHE A 43 21.96 5.65 9.72
CA PHE A 43 21.78 4.91 10.97
C PHE A 43 23.06 4.23 11.46
N HIS A 44 24.16 4.31 10.70
CA HIS A 44 25.45 3.74 11.10
C HIS A 44 26.23 4.70 12.02
N ALA A 45 26.61 4.21 13.20
CA ALA A 45 27.26 5.00 14.25
C ALA A 45 28.77 5.24 14.01
N ASP A 46 29.45 4.43 13.19
CA ASP A 46 30.91 4.53 12.97
C ASP A 46 31.25 5.12 11.61
N SER A 47 31.55 6.43 11.61
CA SER A 47 32.03 7.20 10.45
C SER A 47 33.51 6.94 10.09
N THR A 48 34.17 6.01 10.76
CA THR A 48 35.62 5.74 10.65
C THR A 48 35.95 4.51 9.80
N ALA A 49 35.00 3.59 9.61
CA ALA A 49 35.17 2.39 8.79
C ALA A 49 34.58 2.61 7.40
N SER A 50 35.38 3.14 6.47
CA SER A 50 35.00 3.36 5.06
C SER A 50 34.65 2.09 4.27
N SER A 51 34.72 0.89 4.88
CA SER A 51 34.58 -0.40 4.21
C SER A 51 33.27 -1.15 4.44
N SER A 52 32.40 -0.72 5.36
CA SER A 52 31.18 -1.48 5.72
C SER A 52 29.91 -0.63 5.69
N LEU A 53 29.78 0.27 4.72
CA LEU A 53 28.45 0.80 4.39
C LEU A 53 27.57 -0.40 4.03
N PRO A 54 26.43 -0.59 4.71
CA PRO A 54 25.56 -1.73 4.49
C PRO A 54 25.29 -1.79 3.00
N ILE A 55 25.48 -2.97 2.42
CA ILE A 55 24.79 -3.30 1.18
C ILE A 55 23.33 -2.95 1.51
N GLY A 56 22.62 -2.20 0.64
CA GLY A 56 21.20 -1.88 0.87
C GLY A 56 20.43 -3.13 1.30
N ASN A 57 19.18 -3.02 1.77
CA ASN A 57 18.40 -4.22 2.07
C ASN A 57 18.09 -5.00 0.76
N GLN A 58 19.11 -5.65 0.19
CA GLN A 58 19.15 -6.45 -1.03
C GLN A 58 18.82 -7.91 -0.69
N HIS A 59 18.24 -8.15 0.49
CA HIS A 59 17.64 -9.43 0.77
C HIS A 59 16.47 -9.60 -0.19
N GLU A 60 16.70 -10.30 -1.29
CA GLU A 60 15.61 -10.85 -2.09
C GLU A 60 14.87 -11.82 -1.19
N ASP A 61 13.73 -11.38 -0.68
CA ASP A 61 12.82 -12.23 0.07
C ASP A 61 12.33 -13.36 -0.84
N PRO A 62 12.74 -14.62 -0.59
CA PRO A 62 12.36 -15.74 -1.45
C PRO A 62 10.85 -16.02 -1.41
N CYS A 63 10.14 -15.47 -0.43
CA CYS A 63 8.71 -15.67 -0.22
C CYS A 63 7.85 -14.52 -0.76
N HIS A 64 8.43 -13.45 -1.32
CA HIS A 64 7.70 -12.26 -1.75
C HIS A 64 6.50 -12.56 -2.67
N SER A 65 6.67 -13.53 -3.57
CA SER A 65 5.61 -13.96 -4.49
C SER A 65 4.46 -14.68 -3.76
N ILE A 66 4.76 -15.48 -2.74
CA ILE A 66 3.75 -16.16 -1.91
C ILE A 66 3.00 -15.14 -1.05
N ASP A 67 3.69 -14.14 -0.51
CA ASP A 67 3.08 -13.08 0.27
C ASP A 67 2.15 -12.22 -0.59
N THR A 68 2.60 -11.83 -1.79
CA THR A 68 1.77 -11.09 -2.76
C THR A 68 0.55 -11.90 -3.17
N TYR A 69 0.73 -13.20 -3.45
CA TYR A 69 -0.38 -14.10 -3.73
C TYR A 69 -1.37 -14.19 -2.56
N THR A 70 -0.88 -14.25 -1.32
CA THR A 70 -1.74 -14.28 -0.12
C THR A 70 -2.56 -13.00 -0.02
N GLN A 71 -1.96 -11.84 -0.29
CA GLN A 71 -2.66 -10.55 -0.32
C GLN A 71 -3.74 -10.52 -1.42
N ILE A 72 -3.48 -11.10 -2.59
CA ILE A 72 -4.48 -11.23 -3.68
C ILE A 72 -5.66 -12.10 -3.24
N MET A 73 -5.38 -13.23 -2.57
CA MET A 73 -6.43 -14.13 -2.08
C MET A 73 -7.30 -13.45 -1.03
N LEU A 74 -6.70 -12.68 -0.11
CA LEU A 74 -7.44 -11.92 0.91
C LEU A 74 -8.29 -10.81 0.28
N ALA A 75 -7.75 -10.07 -0.70
CA ALA A 75 -8.50 -9.06 -1.44
C ALA A 75 -9.66 -9.68 -2.21
N ALA A 76 -9.45 -10.82 -2.88
CA ALA A 76 -10.51 -11.52 -3.60
C ALA A 76 -11.59 -12.04 -2.66
N LEU A 77 -11.22 -12.57 -1.48
CA LEU A 77 -12.17 -13.02 -0.46
C LEU A 77 -13.04 -11.86 0.05
N ASP A 78 -12.40 -10.74 0.36
CA ASP A 78 -13.06 -9.51 0.80
C ASP A 78 -14.10 -9.02 -0.23
N GLN A 79 -13.76 -9.05 -1.54
CA GLN A 79 -14.72 -8.73 -2.60
C GLN A 79 -15.89 -9.71 -2.67
N VAL A 80 -15.66 -11.01 -2.48
CA VAL A 80 -16.75 -12.00 -2.46
C VAL A 80 -17.71 -11.71 -1.30
N TYR A 81 -17.18 -11.41 -0.12
CA TYR A 81 -17.98 -11.21 1.10
C TYR A 81 -18.73 -9.88 1.12
N HIS A 82 -18.29 -8.90 0.34
CA HIS A 82 -18.95 -7.61 0.18
C HIS A 82 -19.70 -7.48 -1.15
N SER A 83 -19.91 -8.60 -1.85
CA SER A 83 -20.74 -8.65 -3.06
C SER A 83 -22.21 -8.97 -2.74
N PRO A 84 -23.14 -8.79 -3.69
CA PRO A 84 -24.53 -9.22 -3.53
C PRO A 84 -24.71 -10.70 -3.16
N ALA A 85 -23.71 -11.55 -3.44
CA ALA A 85 -23.75 -12.97 -3.07
C ALA A 85 -23.90 -13.17 -1.55
N ALA A 86 -23.33 -12.28 -0.74
CA ALA A 86 -23.40 -12.33 0.72
C ALA A 86 -24.81 -12.11 1.27
N LEU A 87 -25.72 -11.54 0.47
CA LEU A 87 -27.11 -11.31 0.86
C LEU A 87 -28.02 -12.53 0.57
N GLY A 88 -27.49 -13.56 -0.09
CA GLY A 88 -28.25 -14.76 -0.44
C GLY A 88 -28.60 -15.61 0.80
N PRO A 89 -29.81 -16.20 0.89
CA PRO A 89 -30.25 -16.97 2.06
C PRO A 89 -29.44 -18.25 2.33
N GLY A 90 -28.60 -18.67 1.38
CA GLY A 90 -27.71 -19.83 1.51
C GLY A 90 -26.23 -19.47 1.53
N PHE A 91 -25.88 -18.21 1.80
CA PHE A 91 -24.49 -17.79 1.88
C PHE A 91 -23.77 -18.47 3.05
N ASP A 92 -22.65 -19.09 2.75
CA ASP A 92 -21.79 -19.76 3.73
C ASP A 92 -20.37 -19.24 3.51
N SER A 93 -19.90 -18.40 4.42
CA SER A 93 -18.56 -17.81 4.34
C SER A 93 -17.46 -18.87 4.27
N THR A 94 -17.54 -19.95 5.05
CA THR A 94 -16.52 -21.01 5.04
C THR A 94 -16.50 -21.72 3.70
N ARG A 95 -17.67 -21.99 3.11
CA ARG A 95 -17.76 -22.59 1.79
C ARG A 95 -17.22 -21.67 0.71
N GLU A 96 -17.49 -20.37 0.77
CA GLU A 96 -16.95 -19.41 -0.21
C GLU A 96 -15.42 -19.26 -0.10
N LEU A 97 -14.86 -19.28 1.12
CA LEU A 97 -13.42 -19.36 1.34
C LEU A 97 -12.82 -20.62 0.69
N ALA A 98 -13.40 -21.80 0.97
CA ALA A 98 -12.95 -23.06 0.40
C ALA A 98 -13.01 -23.03 -1.14
N ARG A 99 -14.12 -22.56 -1.70
CA ARG A 99 -14.33 -22.42 -3.15
C ARG A 99 -13.30 -21.49 -3.79
N LEU A 100 -12.97 -20.37 -3.14
CA LEU A 100 -11.95 -19.44 -3.65
C LEU A 100 -10.56 -20.12 -3.71
N HIS A 101 -10.19 -20.86 -2.67
CA HIS A 101 -8.95 -21.64 -2.64
C HIS A 101 -8.94 -22.77 -3.69
N GLU A 102 -10.06 -23.44 -3.94
CA GLU A 102 -10.12 -24.47 -4.99
C GLU A 102 -9.95 -23.88 -6.40
N GLN A 103 -10.51 -22.69 -6.65
CA GLN A 103 -10.50 -22.09 -7.97
C GLN A 103 -9.20 -21.35 -8.29
N LYS A 104 -8.59 -20.70 -7.30
CA LYS A 104 -7.47 -19.77 -7.49
C LYS A 104 -6.27 -20.10 -6.61
N GLY A 105 -6.40 -21.09 -5.72
CA GLY A 105 -5.44 -21.31 -4.67
C GLY A 105 -4.20 -22.09 -5.12
N LEU A 106 -3.02 -21.61 -4.75
CA LEU A 106 -1.78 -22.39 -4.82
C LEU A 106 -1.65 -23.39 -3.67
N ILE A 107 -2.23 -23.05 -2.52
CA ILE A 107 -2.26 -23.86 -1.30
C ILE A 107 -3.71 -24.31 -1.08
N PRO A 108 -3.97 -25.63 -0.98
CA PRO A 108 -5.33 -26.14 -0.82
C PRO A 108 -5.93 -25.67 0.49
N TYR A 109 -7.25 -25.47 0.48
CA TYR A 109 -8.02 -25.21 1.69
C TYR A 109 -7.91 -26.40 2.66
N VAL A 110 -7.82 -26.10 3.96
CA VAL A 110 -7.77 -27.11 5.03
C VAL A 110 -9.18 -27.30 5.60
N PRO A 111 -9.82 -28.47 5.40
CA PRO A 111 -11.17 -28.71 5.93
C PRO A 111 -11.26 -28.56 7.44
N GLY A 112 -12.41 -28.07 7.92
CA GLY A 112 -12.66 -27.84 9.34
C GLY A 112 -12.06 -26.53 9.89
N THR A 113 -11.48 -25.69 9.03
CA THR A 113 -10.97 -24.36 9.40
C THR A 113 -11.93 -23.24 9.01
N SER A 114 -11.85 -22.11 9.71
CA SER A 114 -12.64 -20.91 9.40
C SER A 114 -11.80 -19.66 9.60
N PHE A 115 -10.73 -19.56 8.80
CA PHE A 115 -9.75 -18.46 8.88
C PHE A 115 -10.40 -17.09 8.78
N GLN A 116 -11.47 -16.95 7.97
CA GLN A 116 -12.16 -15.69 7.77
C GLN A 116 -12.70 -15.07 9.07
N THR A 117 -12.93 -15.87 10.12
CA THR A 117 -13.37 -15.37 11.43
C THR A 117 -12.28 -14.60 12.18
N GLN A 118 -11.01 -14.77 11.78
CA GLN A 118 -9.85 -14.06 12.31
C GLN A 118 -9.43 -12.89 11.41
N PHE A 119 -10.05 -12.76 10.23
CA PHE A 119 -9.72 -11.71 9.28
C PHE A 119 -10.45 -10.42 9.61
N GLY A 120 -9.99 -9.71 10.65
CA GLY A 120 -10.66 -8.52 11.20
C GLY A 120 -10.85 -7.36 10.22
N HIS A 121 -10.12 -7.34 9.11
CA HIS A 121 -10.20 -6.30 8.09
C HIS A 121 -11.56 -6.30 7.37
N LEU A 122 -12.24 -7.46 7.35
CA LEU A 122 -13.58 -7.61 6.79
C LEU A 122 -14.62 -6.68 7.45
N PHE A 123 -14.39 -6.19 8.67
CA PHE A 123 -15.37 -5.38 9.41
C PHE A 123 -15.00 -3.90 9.48
N GLY A 124 -13.71 -3.57 9.63
CA GLY A 124 -13.28 -2.18 9.80
C GLY A 124 -13.28 -1.36 8.50
N TYR A 125 -12.95 -2.01 7.39
CA TYR A 125 -12.90 -1.42 6.05
C TYR A 125 -13.14 -2.53 5.01
N GLY A 126 -14.21 -3.29 5.22
CA GLY A 126 -14.63 -4.31 4.27
C GLY A 126 -14.84 -3.73 2.87
N ALA A 127 -14.65 -4.58 1.86
CA ALA A 127 -14.66 -4.26 0.43
C ALA A 127 -13.46 -3.45 -0.09
N THR A 128 -12.48 -3.10 0.76
CA THR A 128 -11.33 -2.29 0.34
C THR A 128 -9.99 -2.95 0.58
N TYR A 129 -9.89 -4.24 0.93
CA TYR A 129 -8.59 -4.88 1.21
C TYR A 129 -7.64 -4.89 -0.01
N TYR A 130 -8.18 -4.73 -1.23
CA TYR A 130 -7.38 -4.57 -2.44
C TYR A 130 -6.46 -3.33 -2.39
N SER A 131 -6.77 -2.33 -1.56
CA SER A 131 -6.00 -1.09 -1.43
C SER A 131 -4.53 -1.35 -1.10
N TYR A 132 -4.22 -2.37 -0.29
CA TYR A 132 -2.83 -2.71 0.04
C TYR A 132 -1.97 -3.10 -1.16
N LEU A 133 -2.56 -3.73 -2.17
CA LEU A 133 -1.86 -4.07 -3.41
C LEU A 133 -1.80 -2.86 -4.34
N PHE A 134 -2.89 -2.11 -4.39
CA PHE A 134 -3.02 -0.91 -5.21
C PHE A 134 -2.03 0.18 -4.78
N ASP A 135 -2.03 0.55 -3.50
CA ASP A 135 -1.10 1.53 -2.92
C ASP A 135 0.36 1.11 -3.05
N ARG A 136 0.65 -0.20 -3.01
CA ARG A 136 2.00 -0.73 -3.24
C ARG A 136 2.46 -0.54 -4.67
N ALA A 137 1.58 -0.73 -5.65
CA ALA A 137 1.90 -0.49 -7.05
C ALA A 137 2.21 0.99 -7.29
N ILE A 138 1.38 1.90 -6.75
CA ILE A 138 1.60 3.35 -6.88
C ILE A 138 2.88 3.76 -6.13
N ALA A 139 3.07 3.32 -4.88
CA ALA A 139 4.26 3.62 -4.10
C ALA A 139 5.54 3.15 -4.78
N SER A 140 5.53 1.97 -5.42
CA SER A 140 6.65 1.45 -6.20
C SER A 140 7.00 2.36 -7.38
N ARG A 141 5.98 2.83 -8.13
CA ARG A 141 6.16 3.79 -9.23
C ARG A 141 6.71 5.13 -8.74
N VAL A 142 6.12 5.69 -7.67
CA VAL A 142 6.59 6.92 -7.03
C VAL A 142 8.03 6.79 -6.56
N TRP A 143 8.38 5.69 -5.89
CA TRP A 143 9.76 5.42 -5.48
C TRP A 143 10.70 5.43 -6.69
N LYS A 144 10.39 4.63 -7.70
CA LYS A 144 11.21 4.48 -8.91
C LYS A 144 11.43 5.82 -9.61
N ASP A 145 10.36 6.56 -9.87
CA ASP A 145 10.41 7.73 -10.76
C ASP A 145 10.79 9.02 -10.02
N VAL A 146 10.56 9.10 -8.70
CA VAL A 146 10.72 10.35 -7.93
C VAL A 146 11.90 10.30 -6.97
N PHE A 147 12.13 9.18 -6.27
CA PHE A 147 13.06 9.12 -5.14
C PHE A 147 14.30 8.27 -5.39
N SER A 148 14.23 7.22 -6.20
CA SER A 148 15.28 6.20 -6.31
C SER A 148 16.65 6.76 -6.71
N GLY A 149 16.68 7.80 -7.55
CA GLY A 149 17.93 8.44 -7.99
C GLY A 149 18.55 9.39 -6.97
N SER A 150 17.78 9.94 -6.03
CA SER A 150 18.28 10.85 -4.98
C SER A 150 17.37 10.83 -3.75
N PRO A 151 17.40 9.75 -2.95
CA PRO A 151 16.43 9.52 -1.89
C PRO A 151 16.55 10.53 -0.74
N LEU A 152 17.74 11.12 -0.53
CA LEU A 152 17.96 12.15 0.50
C LEU A 152 17.78 13.60 -0.01
N SER A 153 17.24 13.79 -1.22
CA SER A 153 17.01 15.12 -1.79
C SER A 153 15.97 15.90 -0.98
N ARG A 154 16.40 17.02 -0.39
CA ARG A 154 15.50 17.97 0.29
C ARG A 154 14.45 18.54 -0.65
N GLU A 155 14.84 18.86 -1.88
CA GLU A 155 13.93 19.41 -2.89
C GLU A 155 12.81 18.43 -3.22
N THR A 156 13.15 17.16 -3.47
CA THR A 156 12.18 16.09 -3.76
C THR A 156 11.26 15.84 -2.56
N GLY A 157 11.81 15.80 -1.34
CA GLY A 157 11.03 15.64 -0.12
C GLY A 157 10.04 16.78 0.10
N GLU A 158 10.46 18.03 -0.15
CA GLU A 158 9.56 19.18 -0.03
C GLU A 158 8.49 19.18 -1.12
N ARG A 159 8.83 18.74 -2.34
CA ARG A 159 7.84 18.54 -3.41
C ARG A 159 6.76 17.54 -3.00
N TYR A 160 7.16 16.36 -2.50
CA TYR A 160 6.21 15.36 -2.00
C TYR A 160 5.33 15.87 -0.86
N LYS A 161 5.91 16.63 0.06
CA LYS A 161 5.14 17.29 1.13
C LYS A 161 4.11 18.27 0.57
N GLN A 162 4.49 19.10 -0.41
CA GLN A 162 3.63 20.15 -0.96
C GLN A 162 2.57 19.63 -1.93
N GLU A 163 2.89 18.58 -2.68
CA GLU A 163 2.01 18.03 -3.72
C GLU A 163 1.11 16.92 -3.19
N VAL A 164 1.50 16.24 -2.11
CA VAL A 164 0.77 15.08 -1.57
C VAL A 164 0.41 15.26 -0.10
N LEU A 165 1.39 15.22 0.80
CA LEU A 165 1.10 15.06 2.24
C LEU A 165 0.32 16.22 2.86
N ARG A 166 0.47 17.46 2.37
CA ARG A 166 -0.13 18.64 2.99
C ARG A 166 -1.66 18.64 2.95
N TYR A 167 -2.25 17.91 2.01
CA TYR A 167 -3.68 17.95 1.78
C TYR A 167 -4.47 17.05 2.72
N GLY A 168 -3.82 16.08 3.39
CA GLY A 168 -4.54 15.01 4.07
C GLY A 168 -5.48 14.30 3.10
N GLY A 169 -6.78 14.25 3.40
CA GLY A 169 -7.82 13.81 2.46
C GLY A 169 -8.60 14.94 1.78
N GLY A 170 -8.13 16.19 1.86
CA GLY A 170 -8.80 17.36 1.31
C GLY A 170 -8.59 17.57 -0.19
N LYS A 171 -7.85 16.70 -0.86
CA LYS A 171 -7.59 16.75 -2.31
C LYS A 171 -7.68 15.35 -2.89
N ASP A 172 -8.10 15.27 -4.14
CA ASP A 172 -8.19 14.02 -4.89
C ASP A 172 -6.81 13.32 -5.00
N PRO A 173 -6.70 12.02 -4.62
CA PRO A 173 -5.48 11.24 -4.73
C PRO A 173 -4.83 11.24 -6.11
N TRP A 174 -5.60 11.10 -7.18
CA TRP A 174 -5.08 11.01 -8.54
C TRP A 174 -4.55 12.34 -9.05
N GLU A 175 -5.17 13.45 -8.66
CA GLU A 175 -4.59 14.78 -8.89
C GLU A 175 -3.25 14.97 -8.15
N MET A 176 -3.11 14.41 -6.95
CA MET A 176 -1.86 14.49 -6.18
C MET A 176 -0.76 13.61 -6.79
N VAL A 177 -1.10 12.37 -7.16
CA VAL A 177 -0.19 11.39 -7.75
C VAL A 177 0.26 11.84 -9.16
N SER A 178 -0.67 12.30 -10.00
CA SER A 178 -0.35 12.85 -11.33
C SER A 178 0.60 14.04 -11.26
N ALA A 179 0.40 14.97 -10.33
CA ALA A 179 1.28 16.11 -10.11
C ALA A 179 2.69 15.65 -9.70
N LEU A 180 2.79 14.73 -8.73
CA LEU A 180 4.07 14.23 -8.22
C LEU A 180 4.90 13.49 -9.26
N LEU A 181 4.22 12.65 -10.05
CA LEU A 181 4.81 11.87 -11.14
C LEU A 181 5.00 12.68 -12.43
N LYS A 182 4.46 13.91 -12.49
CA LYS A 182 4.39 14.74 -13.70
C LYS A 182 3.74 14.00 -14.88
N ALA A 183 2.67 13.27 -14.57
CA ALA A 183 1.93 12.41 -15.49
C ALA A 183 0.45 12.85 -15.51
N PRO A 184 0.10 13.92 -16.24
CA PRO A 184 -1.24 14.50 -16.24
C PRO A 184 -2.33 13.54 -16.73
N GLU A 185 -1.97 12.54 -17.53
CA GLU A 185 -2.85 11.46 -17.96
C GLU A 185 -3.44 10.65 -16.80
N LEU A 186 -2.78 10.63 -15.62
CA LEU A 186 -3.27 9.90 -14.44
C LEU A 186 -4.35 10.66 -13.68
N ALA A 187 -4.57 11.94 -13.97
CA ALA A 187 -5.39 12.81 -13.13
C ALA A 187 -6.88 12.42 -13.12
N SER A 188 -7.36 11.66 -14.11
CA SER A 188 -8.75 11.17 -14.16
C SER A 188 -8.99 9.98 -13.23
N GLY A 189 -7.95 9.22 -12.86
CA GLY A 189 -8.07 8.00 -12.07
C GLY A 189 -8.94 6.91 -12.71
N ASP A 190 -9.04 6.91 -14.04
CA ASP A 190 -9.78 5.90 -14.79
C ASP A 190 -8.94 4.64 -15.02
N ALA A 191 -9.47 3.68 -15.78
CA ALA A 191 -8.79 2.40 -16.03
C ALA A 191 -7.49 2.52 -16.85
N GLU A 192 -7.24 3.67 -17.50
CA GLU A 192 -6.03 3.93 -18.27
C GLU A 192 -4.93 4.63 -17.43
N ALA A 193 -5.24 5.05 -16.20
CA ALA A 193 -4.30 5.63 -15.23
C ALA A 193 -3.48 4.54 -14.50
#